data_AF-A0A972IGR7-F1
#
_entry.id   AF-A0A972IGR7-F1
#
_cell.length_a   1.000
_cell.length_b   1.000
_cell.length_c   1.000
_cell.angle_alpha   90.00
_cell.angle_beta   90.00
_cell.angle_gamma   90.00
#
_symmetry.space_group_name_H-M   'P 1'
#
loop_
_entity.id
_entity.type
_entity.pdbx_description
1 polymer ?
#
loop_
_entity_poly.entity_id
_entity_poly.type
_entity_poly.pdbx_seq_one_letter_code
_entity_poly.pdbx_strand_id
1 'polypeptide(L)'
;MNCEELMAALNEYVDGNVDLAICEEFKKHLEGCNPCQIVVDNIRKTITLYKDGEPYEMPAAFHEQLAKCLQQRWKQKFPSGSARASS
;
A
#
# COMPACT_ATOMS: atom_id res chain seq x y z
N MET A 1 -18.42 7.23 0.81
CA MET A 1 -18.43 7.45 -0.65
C MET A 1 -19.19 6.38 -1.45
N ASN A 2 -19.75 6.75 -2.62
CA ASN A 2 -20.30 5.86 -3.64
C ASN A 2 -19.24 5.44 -4.69
N CYS A 3 -19.60 4.62 -5.68
CA CYS A 3 -18.65 4.13 -6.70
C CYS A 3 -18.09 5.26 -7.59
N GLU A 4 -18.90 6.25 -7.96
CA GLU A 4 -18.50 7.36 -8.82
C GLU A 4 -17.49 8.26 -8.09
N GLU A 5 -17.77 8.59 -6.83
CA GLU A 5 -16.88 9.33 -5.94
C GLU A 5 -15.55 8.58 -5.74
N LEU A 6 -15.59 7.25 -5.60
CA LEU A 6 -14.38 6.44 -5.49
C LEU A 6 -13.55 6.48 -6.77
N MET A 7 -14.19 6.40 -7.94
CA MET A 7 -13.49 6.47 -9.22
C MET A 7 -12.86 7.84 -9.46
N ALA A 8 -13.55 8.94 -9.12
CA ALA A 8 -12.99 10.27 -9.20
C ALA A 8 -11.75 10.42 -8.30
N ALA A 9 -11.85 9.99 -7.03
CA ALA A 9 -10.72 10.02 -6.10
C ALA A 9 -9.55 9.13 -6.55
N LEU A 10 -9.84 7.98 -7.16
CA LEU A 10 -8.81 7.06 -7.67
C LEU A 10 -8.04 7.66 -8.84
N ASN A 11 -8.70 8.37 -9.75
CA ASN A 11 -8.04 9.04 -10.87
C ASN A 11 -7.08 10.12 -10.37
N GLU A 12 -7.54 11.00 -9.47
CA GLU A 12 -6.68 12.04 -8.88
C GLU A 12 -5.48 11.46 -8.12
N TYR A 13 -5.67 10.31 -7.46
CA TYR A 13 -4.58 9.60 -6.80
C TYR A 13 -3.57 9.01 -7.79
N VAL A 14 -4.03 8.37 -8.87
CA VAL A 14 -3.15 7.81 -9.91
C VAL A 14 -2.35 8.90 -10.61
N ASP A 15 -2.96 10.06 -10.84
CA ASP A 15 -2.31 11.22 -11.46
C ASP A 15 -1.35 11.95 -10.51
N GLY A 16 -1.31 11.59 -9.22
CA GLY A 16 -0.42 12.18 -8.22
C GLY A 16 -0.87 13.56 -7.74
N ASN A 17 -2.11 13.97 -8.03
CA ASN A 17 -2.68 15.25 -7.62
C ASN A 17 -3.20 15.25 -6.18
N VAL A 18 -3.34 14.07 -5.57
CA VAL A 18 -3.83 13.89 -4.20
C VAL A 18 -2.91 12.95 -3.43
N ASP A 19 -2.49 13.37 -2.23
CA ASP A 19 -1.64 12.57 -1.35
C ASP A 19 -2.45 11.52 -0.56
N LEU A 20 -1.78 10.41 -0.21
CA LEU A 20 -2.33 9.12 0.24
C LEU A 20 -3.03 9.09 1.60
N ALA A 21 -3.54 10.21 2.09
CA ALA A 21 -4.58 10.19 3.11
C ALA A 21 -5.91 9.73 2.48
N ILE A 22 -5.88 8.62 1.75
CA ILE A 22 -7.05 7.95 1.23
C ILE A 22 -7.89 7.53 2.44
N CYS A 23 -8.97 8.29 2.63
CA CYS A 23 -9.86 8.27 3.76
C CYS A 23 -10.31 6.84 4.12
N GLU A 24 -10.60 6.64 5.40
CA GLU A 24 -11.27 5.44 5.92
C GLU A 24 -12.51 5.04 5.09
N GLU A 25 -13.19 6.04 4.52
CA GLU A 25 -14.31 5.84 3.58
C GLU A 25 -13.96 5.06 2.31
N PHE A 26 -12.77 5.23 1.76
CA PHE A 26 -12.31 4.53 0.56
C PHE A 26 -12.09 3.05 0.85
N LYS A 27 -11.43 2.76 1.99
CA LYS A 27 -11.25 1.39 2.48
C LYS A 27 -12.61 0.73 2.74
N LYS A 28 -13.49 1.42 3.45
CA LYS A 28 -14.83 0.93 3.77
C LYS A 28 -15.67 0.64 2.52
N HIS A 29 -15.57 1.47 1.48
CA HIS A 29 -16.24 1.20 0.21
C HIS A 29 -15.67 -0.05 -0.47
N LEU A 30 -14.34 -0.16 -0.55
CA LEU A 30 -13.70 -1.32 -1.16
C LEU A 30 -14.05 -2.61 -0.43
N GLU A 31 -14.11 -2.64 0.90
CA GLU A 31 -14.50 -3.83 1.68
C GLU A 31 -15.90 -4.36 1.30
N GLY A 32 -16.83 -3.47 0.93
CA GLY A 32 -18.21 -3.83 0.61
C GLY A 32 -18.55 -3.91 -0.88
N CYS A 33 -17.63 -3.57 -1.79
CA CYS A 33 -17.95 -3.36 -3.20
C CYS A 33 -17.03 -4.14 -4.14
N ASN A 34 -17.44 -5.36 -4.50
CA ASN A 34 -16.72 -6.23 -5.45
C ASN A 34 -16.43 -5.55 -6.81
N PRO A 35 -17.37 -4.82 -7.45
CA PRO A 35 -17.07 -4.12 -8.70
C PRO A 35 -15.89 -3.15 -8.60
N CYS A 36 -15.81 -2.37 -7.52
CA CYS A 36 -14.72 -1.41 -7.33
C CYS A 36 -13.39 -2.10 -7.01
N GLN A 37 -13.41 -3.22 -6.29
CA GLN A 37 -12.21 -4.05 -6.08
C GLN A 37 -11.61 -4.52 -7.42
N ILE A 38 -12.46 -5.04 -8.32
CA ILE A 38 -12.04 -5.50 -9.65
C ILE A 38 -11.41 -4.36 -10.46
N VAL A 39 -12.02 -3.17 -10.42
CA VAL A 39 -11.50 -2.00 -11.15
C VAL A 39 -10.13 -1.58 -10.62
N VAL A 40 -9.96 -1.47 -9.30
CA VAL A 40 -8.68 -1.13 -8.66
C VAL A 40 -7.60 -2.15 -9.02
N ASP A 41 -7.94 -3.44 -8.98
CA ASP A 41 -6.99 -4.51 -9.33
C ASP A 41 -6.59 -4.48 -10.81
N ASN A 42 -7.54 -4.17 -11.70
CA ASN A 42 -7.23 -4.00 -13.12
C ASN A 42 -6.33 -2.81 -13.37
N ILE A 43 -6.58 -1.67 -12.72
CA ILE A 43 -5.72 -0.49 -12.81
C ILE A 43 -4.30 -0.82 -12.31
N ARG A 44 -4.17 -1.52 -11.19
CA ARG A 44 -2.86 -1.97 -10.68
C ARG A 44 -2.13 -2.83 -11.72
N LYS A 45 -2.81 -3.81 -12.31
CA LYS A 45 -2.24 -4.67 -13.36
C LYS A 45 -1.80 -3.87 -14.58
N THR A 46 -2.63 -2.93 -15.04
CA THR A 46 -2.30 -2.05 -16.16
C THR A 46 -1.05 -1.22 -15.86
N ILE A 47 -0.96 -0.61 -14.67
CA ILE A 47 0.24 0.14 -14.26
C ILE A 47 1.47 -0.76 -14.26
N THR A 48 1.37 -1.99 -13.73
CA THR A 48 2.48 -2.95 -13.73
C THR A 48 2.93 -3.31 -15.15
N LEU A 49 1.99 -3.57 -16.06
CA LEU A 49 2.29 -3.89 -17.46
C LEU A 49 2.98 -2.72 -18.17
N TYR A 50 2.51 -1.48 -17.97
CA TYR A 50 3.11 -0.30 -18.59
C TYR A 50 4.50 0.05 -18.04
N LYS A 51 4.79 -0.35 -16.80
CA LYS A 51 6.13 -0.18 -16.20
C LYS A 51 7.10 -1.31 -16.57
N ASP A 52 6.70 -2.26 -17.42
CA ASP A 52 7.49 -3.46 -17.77
C ASP A 52 8.01 -4.25 -16.55
N GLY A 53 7.29 -4.17 -15.43
CA GLY A 53 7.74 -4.76 -14.17
C GLY A 53 8.98 -4.10 -13.56
N GLU A 54 9.45 -2.96 -14.06
CA GLU A 54 10.54 -2.19 -13.45
C GLU A 54 10.18 -1.84 -12.01
N PRO A 55 10.90 -2.41 -11.02
CA PRO A 55 10.66 -2.12 -9.62
C PRO A 55 10.90 -0.63 -9.41
N TYR A 56 9.92 0.07 -8.85
CA TYR A 56 10.17 1.42 -8.39
C TYR A 56 11.20 1.35 -7.25
N GLU A 57 12.35 2.00 -7.41
CA GLU A 57 13.34 2.04 -6.35
C GLU A 57 12.70 2.66 -5.10
N MET A 58 12.60 1.84 -4.06
CA MET A 58 12.11 2.29 -2.78
C MET A 58 13.11 3.28 -2.20
N PRO A 59 12.72 4.53 -1.89
CA PRO A 59 13.64 5.52 -1.34
C PRO A 59 14.34 4.97 -0.11
N ALA A 60 15.66 5.11 -0.02
CA ALA A 60 16.47 4.54 1.06
C ALA A 60 15.94 4.91 2.45
N ALA A 61 15.52 6.16 2.62
CA ALA A 61 14.91 6.65 3.86
C ALA A 61 13.64 5.89 4.25
N PHE A 62 12.78 5.55 3.27
CA PHE A 62 11.56 4.78 3.52
C PHE A 62 11.88 3.33 3.88
N HIS A 63 12.83 2.70 3.16
CA HIS A 63 13.28 1.35 3.47
C HIS A 63 13.82 1.24 4.92
N GLU A 64 14.65 2.19 5.35
CA GLU A 64 15.17 2.22 6.72
C GLU A 64 14.07 2.37 7.77
N GLN A 65 13.11 3.26 7.54
CA GLN A 65 11.99 3.48 8.45
C GLN A 65 11.11 2.23 8.56
N LEU A 66 10.77 1.61 7.42
CA LEU A 66 9.98 0.40 7.38
C LEU A 66 10.69 -0.76 8.10
N ALA A 67 11.99 -0.96 7.83
CA ALA A 67 12.79 -1.98 8.50
C ALA A 67 12.82 -1.79 10.03
N LYS A 68 13.02 -0.55 10.50
CA LYS A 68 12.98 -0.20 11.93
C LYS A 68 11.61 -0.52 12.55
N CYS A 69 10.51 -0.11 11.89
CA CYS A 69 9.16 -0.40 12.35
C CYS A 69 8.88 -1.90 12.45
N LEU A 70 9.26 -2.68 11.42
CA LEU A 70 9.07 -4.13 11.40
C LEU A 70 9.87 -4.82 12.51
N GLN A 71 11.13 -4.44 12.72
CA GLN A 71 11.96 -4.97 13.80
C GLN A 71 11.38 -4.66 15.18
N GLN A 72 10.87 -3.44 15.40
CA GLN A 72 10.24 -3.07 16.67
C GLN A 72 8.98 -3.89 16.93
N ARG A 73 8.11 -4.05 15.93
CA ARG A 73 6.91 -4.90 16.02
C ARG A 73 7.27 -6.37 16.26
N TRP A 74 8.32 -6.86 15.62
CA TRP A 74 8.81 -8.23 15.83
C TRP A 74 9.25 -8.46 17.28
N LYS A 75 10.05 -7.55 17.86
CA LYS A 75 10.50 -7.64 19.26
C LYS A 75 9.34 -7.61 20.25
N GLN A 76 8.31 -6.79 19.99
CA GLN A 76 7.10 -6.74 20.80
C GLN A 76 6.31 -8.05 20.74
N LYS A 77 6.23 -8.67 19.56
CA LYS A 77 5.47 -9.91 19.34
C LYS A 77 6.24 -11.17 19.80
N PHE A 78 7.57 -11.15 19.72
CA PHE A 78 8.44 -12.28 20.02
C PHE A 78 9.62 -11.88 20.94
N PRO A 79 9.36 -11.53 22.21
CA PRO A 79 10.40 -11.06 23.13
C PRO A 79 11.50 -12.10 23.40
N SER A 80 11.22 -13.39 23.22
CA SER A 80 12.13 -14.50 23.54
C SER A 80 13.05 -14.95 22.40
N GLY A 81 12.91 -14.41 21.19
CA GLY A 81 13.64 -14.86 19.99
C GLY A 81 14.97 -14.15 19.71
N SER A 82 15.33 -13.12 20.50
CA SER A 82 16.49 -12.25 20.21
C SER A 82 17.85 -12.80 20.64
N ALA A 83 17.92 -13.99 21.26
CA ALA A 83 19.16 -14.51 21.87
C ALA A 83 20.02 -15.40 20.94
N ARG A 84 19.69 -15.54 19.65
CA ARG A 84 20.40 -16.49 18.76
C ARG A 84 20.70 -15.92 17.38
N ALA A 85 21.49 -14.85 17.32
CA ALA A 85 22.15 -14.42 16.09
C ALA A 85 23.47 -13.70 16.42
N SER A 86 24.45 -14.46 16.91
CA SER A 86 25.86 -14.07 16.97
C SER A 86 26.70 -15.35 17.03
N SER A 87 27.05 -15.89 15.87
CA SER A 87 28.20 -16.77 15.63
C SER A 87 28.61 -16.60 14.18
#